data_AF-A0A453DZA1-F1
#
_entry.id   AF-A0A453DZA1-F1
#
_cell.length_a   1.000
_cell.length_b   1.000
_cell.length_c   1.000
_cell.angle_alpha   90.00
_cell.angle_beta   90.00
_cell.angle_gamma   90.00
#
_symmetry.space_group_name_H-M   'P 1'
#
loop_
_entity.id
_entity.type
_entity.pdbx_description
1 polymer ?
#
loop_
_entity_poly.entity_id
_entity_poly.type
_entity_poly.pdbx_seq_one_letter_code
_entity_poly.pdbx_strand_id
1 'polypeptide(L)'
;KELMAKPGGGAKWLALLRDRELLEVIEGLCTLPGVGPKVAACIALFSLDKNQAIPVDTHVWKVATQYMLPELAGKSLTPKLSIVVADAFVAKFGEYAGWAQNVLFIGQLPAKKLVATEVTSETAKPTKRKRATKMVEIQA
;
A
#
# COMPACT_ATOMS: atom_id res chain seq x y z
N LYS A 1 -19.93 -16.12 18.53
CA LYS A 1 -19.92 -16.53 19.95
C LYS A 1 -18.63 -16.05 20.64
N GLU A 2 -17.46 -16.38 20.10
CA GLU A 2 -16.12 -15.89 20.54
C GLU A 2 -16.04 -14.37 20.79
N LEU A 3 -16.44 -13.53 19.83
CA LEU A 3 -16.42 -12.08 20.01
C LEU A 3 -17.33 -11.60 21.15
N MET A 4 -18.49 -12.25 21.35
CA MET A 4 -19.41 -11.89 22.44
C MET A 4 -18.90 -12.35 23.81
N ALA A 5 -18.00 -13.34 23.85
CA ALA A 5 -17.35 -13.81 25.07
C ALA A 5 -16.20 -12.90 25.54
N LYS A 6 -15.85 -11.86 24.77
CA LYS A 6 -14.83 -10.89 25.16
C LYS A 6 -15.25 -10.09 26.40
N PRO A 7 -14.28 -9.59 27.20
CA PRO A 7 -14.58 -8.82 28.41
C PRO A 7 -15.53 -7.65 28.15
N GLY A 8 -16.69 -7.65 28.80
CA GLY A 8 -17.70 -6.61 28.62
C GLY A 8 -18.50 -6.69 27.30
N GLY A 9 -18.40 -7.79 26.56
CA GLY A 9 -19.06 -8.02 25.28
C GLY A 9 -18.25 -7.49 24.08
N GLY A 10 -18.67 -7.89 22.87
CA GLY A 10 -17.91 -7.64 21.65
C GLY A 10 -17.68 -6.16 21.32
N ALA A 11 -18.74 -5.35 21.40
CA ALA A 11 -18.66 -3.92 21.06
C ALA A 11 -17.78 -3.14 22.04
N LYS A 12 -17.95 -3.38 23.35
CA LYS A 12 -17.16 -2.71 24.39
C LYS A 12 -15.69 -3.10 24.32
N TRP A 13 -15.42 -4.39 24.17
CA TRP A 13 -14.04 -4.89 24.01
C TRP A 13 -13.36 -4.27 22.79
N LEU A 14 -14.05 -4.23 21.63
CA LEU A 14 -13.47 -3.66 20.41
C LEU A 14 -13.19 -2.16 20.57
N ALA A 15 -14.09 -1.40 21.22
CA ALA A 15 -13.89 0.02 21.48
C ALA A 15 -12.64 0.28 22.35
N LEU A 16 -12.39 -0.57 23.35
CA LEU A 16 -11.21 -0.44 24.23
C LEU A 16 -9.88 -0.66 23.50
N LEU A 17 -9.87 -1.36 22.35
CA LEU A 17 -8.64 -1.58 21.57
C LEU A 17 -8.11 -0.29 20.94
N ARG A 18 -8.95 0.74 20.76
CA ARG A 18 -8.53 2.04 20.23
C ARG A 18 -7.44 2.69 21.10
N ASP A 19 -7.49 2.47 22.42
CA ASP A 19 -6.56 3.05 23.39
C ASP A 19 -5.41 2.10 23.77
N ARG A 20 -5.14 1.07 22.95
CA ARG A 20 -4.06 0.09 23.17
C ARG A 20 -2.94 0.24 22.17
N GLU A 21 -1.76 -0.29 22.49
CA GLU A 21 -0.64 -0.27 21.56
C GLU A 21 -0.91 -1.19 20.36
N LEU A 22 -0.37 -0.85 19.19
CA LEU A 22 -0.66 -1.58 17.95
C LEU A 22 -0.42 -3.09 18.09
N LEU A 23 0.68 -3.49 18.73
CA LEU A 23 0.98 -4.91 18.95
C LEU A 23 -0.13 -5.62 19.74
N GLU A 24 -0.59 -5.02 20.84
CA GLU A 24 -1.67 -5.57 21.68
C GLU A 24 -2.99 -5.64 20.91
N VAL A 25 -3.27 -4.64 20.06
CA VAL A 25 -4.46 -4.64 19.18
C VAL A 25 -4.40 -5.81 18.20
N ILE A 26 -3.26 -6.01 17.54
CA ILE A 26 -3.09 -7.11 16.58
C ILE A 26 -3.23 -8.45 17.28
N GLU A 27 -2.54 -8.66 18.39
CA GLU A 27 -2.62 -9.90 19.18
C GLU A 27 -4.04 -10.17 19.65
N GLY A 28 -4.70 -9.16 20.21
CA GLY A 28 -6.08 -9.24 20.68
C GLY A 28 -7.05 -9.62 19.58
N LEU A 29 -6.95 -8.99 18.40
CA LEU A 29 -7.77 -9.33 17.24
C LEU A 29 -7.49 -10.72 16.68
N CYS A 30 -6.22 -11.16 16.67
CA CYS A 30 -5.83 -12.48 16.15
C CYS A 30 -6.36 -13.65 17.00
N THR A 31 -6.83 -13.40 18.22
CA THR A 31 -7.52 -14.44 19.01
C THR A 31 -8.92 -14.79 18.46
N LEU A 32 -9.48 -14.00 17.55
CA LEU A 32 -10.77 -14.27 16.94
C LEU A 32 -10.63 -15.29 15.80
N PRO A 33 -11.58 -16.22 15.65
CA PRO A 33 -11.52 -17.22 14.58
C PRO A 33 -11.55 -16.57 13.20
N GLY A 34 -10.59 -16.93 12.36
CA GLY A 34 -10.45 -16.40 11.00
C GLY A 34 -9.74 -15.04 10.89
N VAL A 35 -9.32 -14.46 12.01
CA VAL A 35 -8.56 -13.21 12.02
C VAL A 35 -7.06 -13.52 12.15
N GLY A 36 -6.33 -13.40 11.04
CA GLY A 36 -4.86 -13.45 11.04
C GLY A 36 -4.23 -12.06 11.10
N PRO A 37 -2.88 -11.95 11.19
CA PRO A 37 -2.17 -10.67 11.33
C PRO A 37 -2.53 -9.62 10.27
N LYS A 38 -2.66 -10.04 9.00
CA LYS A 38 -3.08 -9.15 7.91
C LYS A 38 -4.48 -8.58 8.13
N VAL A 39 -5.43 -9.41 8.55
CA VAL A 39 -6.81 -9.00 8.78
C VAL A 39 -6.90 -8.11 10.02
N ALA A 40 -6.20 -8.48 11.09
CA ALA A 40 -6.07 -7.66 12.29
C ALA A 40 -5.52 -6.26 11.96
N ALA A 41 -4.48 -6.18 11.11
CA ALA A 41 -3.92 -4.89 10.68
C ALA A 41 -4.90 -4.06 9.84
N CYS A 42 -5.71 -4.69 8.97
CA CYS A 42 -6.80 -3.98 8.28
C CYS A 42 -7.79 -3.36 9.28
N ILE A 43 -8.22 -4.12 10.29
CA ILE A 43 -9.16 -3.63 11.31
C ILE A 43 -8.50 -2.49 12.11
N ALA A 44 -7.24 -2.66 12.51
CA ALA A 44 -6.48 -1.67 13.26
C ALA A 44 -6.37 -0.34 12.50
N LEU A 45 -6.01 -0.40 11.21
CA LEU A 45 -5.85 0.76 10.34
C LEU A 45 -7.18 1.48 10.08
N PHE A 46 -8.23 0.73 9.73
CA PHE A 46 -9.46 1.33 9.21
C PHE A 46 -10.54 1.60 10.27
N SER A 47 -10.41 1.06 11.49
CA SER A 47 -11.44 1.26 12.52
C SER A 47 -10.94 1.55 13.95
N LEU A 48 -9.65 1.37 14.25
CA LEU A 48 -9.10 1.50 15.60
C LEU A 48 -7.99 2.56 15.72
N ASP A 49 -7.94 3.50 14.77
CA ASP A 49 -7.05 4.66 14.76
C ASP A 49 -5.55 4.32 14.83
N LYS A 50 -5.17 3.14 14.32
CA LYS A 50 -3.76 2.74 14.18
C LYS A 50 -3.24 3.12 12.80
N ASN A 51 -3.02 4.41 12.59
CA ASN A 51 -2.61 5.01 11.32
C ASN A 51 -1.30 4.42 10.74
N GLN A 52 -0.46 3.84 11.58
CA GLN A 52 0.81 3.21 11.25
C GLN A 52 0.67 1.71 10.92
N ALA A 53 -0.50 1.09 11.15
CA ALA A 53 -0.69 -0.34 10.91
C ALA A 53 -0.60 -0.67 9.41
N ILE A 54 0.19 -1.70 9.06
CA ILE A 54 0.42 -2.11 7.67
C ILE A 54 -0.21 -3.49 7.44
N PRO A 55 -1.30 -3.58 6.65
CA PRO A 55 -1.88 -4.86 6.27
C PRO A 55 -1.03 -5.57 5.20
N VAL A 56 0.05 -6.22 5.60
CA VAL A 56 0.98 -6.88 4.66
C VAL A 56 0.32 -8.08 4.00
N ASP A 57 0.03 -7.93 2.71
CA ASP A 57 -0.42 -8.99 1.80
C ASP A 57 0.55 -9.15 0.62
N THR A 58 0.15 -9.89 -0.41
CA THR A 58 0.99 -10.12 -1.59
C THR A 58 1.20 -8.86 -2.45
N HIS A 59 0.31 -7.87 -2.40
CA HIS A 59 0.47 -6.60 -3.11
C HIS A 59 1.44 -5.69 -2.35
N VAL A 60 1.26 -5.56 -1.04
CA VAL A 60 2.20 -4.82 -0.18
C VAL A 60 3.60 -5.44 -0.27
N TRP A 61 3.69 -6.77 -0.26
CA TRP A 61 4.95 -7.49 -0.47
C TRP A 61 5.64 -7.07 -1.77
N LYS A 62 4.93 -7.07 -2.90
CA LYS A 62 5.48 -6.67 -4.20
C LYS A 62 6.04 -5.24 -4.16
N VAL A 63 5.28 -4.29 -3.62
CA VAL A 63 5.73 -2.90 -3.46
C VAL A 63 6.98 -2.82 -2.59
N ALA A 64 6.97 -3.49 -1.44
CA ALA A 64 8.10 -3.49 -0.52
C ALA A 64 9.35 -4.02 -1.21
N THR A 65 9.28 -5.21 -1.82
CA THR A 65 10.43 -5.84 -2.50
C THR A 65 10.90 -5.08 -3.74
N GLN A 66 10.06 -4.22 -4.32
CA GLN A 66 10.44 -3.43 -5.49
C GLN A 66 11.07 -2.08 -5.12
N TYR A 67 10.60 -1.42 -4.04
CA TYR A 67 10.92 -0.02 -3.77
C TYR A 67 11.53 0.27 -2.39
N MET A 68 11.57 -0.72 -1.49
CA MET A 68 12.03 -0.53 -0.11
C MET A 68 13.06 -1.57 0.31
N LEU A 69 12.83 -2.84 -0.04
CA LEU A 69 13.61 -4.00 0.40
C LEU A 69 13.99 -4.88 -0.82
N PRO A 70 14.78 -4.37 -1.78
CA PRO A 70 15.15 -5.11 -3.00
C PRO A 70 15.88 -6.42 -2.72
N GLU A 71 16.57 -6.55 -1.59
CA GLU A 71 17.23 -7.77 -1.13
C GLU A 71 16.28 -8.91 -0.74
N LEU A 72 14.98 -8.61 -0.64
CA LEU A 72 13.93 -9.61 -0.44
C LEU A 72 13.27 -10.06 -1.75
N ALA A 73 13.64 -9.47 -2.89
CA ALA A 73 13.14 -9.89 -4.19
C ALA A 73 13.41 -11.39 -4.44
N GLY A 74 12.39 -12.10 -4.94
CA GLY A 74 12.46 -13.55 -5.18
C GLY A 74 12.26 -14.43 -3.94
N LYS A 75 12.17 -13.86 -2.73
CA LYS A 75 11.81 -14.60 -1.52
C LYS A 75 10.29 -14.71 -1.36
N SER A 76 9.86 -15.74 -0.65
CA SER A 76 8.44 -15.92 -0.27
C SER A 76 8.09 -15.08 0.94
N LEU A 77 6.88 -14.50 0.95
CA LEU A 77 6.32 -13.82 2.11
C LEU A 77 6.12 -14.83 3.25
N THR A 78 6.72 -14.54 4.41
CA THR A 78 6.56 -15.33 5.65
C THR A 78 6.10 -14.42 6.79
N PRO A 79 5.57 -14.96 7.90
CA PRO A 79 5.17 -14.15 9.05
C PRO A 79 6.30 -13.28 9.63
N LYS A 80 7.55 -13.77 9.59
CA LYS A 80 8.70 -12.98 10.03
C LYS A 80 8.98 -11.82 9.07
N LEU A 81 8.92 -12.10 7.76
CA LEU A 81 9.17 -11.06 6.75
C LEU A 81 8.02 -10.05 6.66
N SER A 82 6.78 -10.40 7.03
CA SER A 82 5.71 -9.40 7.12
C SER A 82 5.98 -8.33 8.17
N ILE A 83 6.65 -8.67 9.28
CA ILE A 83 7.04 -7.69 10.31
C ILE A 83 8.08 -6.73 9.73
N VAL A 84 9.13 -7.28 9.10
CA VAL A 84 10.18 -6.47 8.44
C VAL A 84 9.60 -5.53 7.39
N VAL A 85 8.63 -5.99 6.60
CA VAL A 85 7.95 -5.14 5.62
C VAL A 85 7.14 -4.04 6.30
N ALA A 86 6.36 -4.35 7.33
CA ALA A 86 5.61 -3.33 8.06
C ALA A 86 6.55 -2.26 8.64
N ASP A 87 7.65 -2.67 9.27
CA ASP A 87 8.66 -1.77 9.83
C ASP A 87 9.28 -0.87 8.75
N ALA A 88 9.56 -1.41 7.55
CA ALA A 88 10.09 -0.62 6.44
C ALA A 88 9.11 0.48 5.96
N PHE A 89 7.81 0.19 5.95
CA PHE A 89 6.78 1.20 5.64
C PHE A 89 6.71 2.27 6.74
N VAL A 90 6.71 1.87 8.01
CA VAL A 90 6.68 2.81 9.14
C VAL A 90 7.94 3.67 9.18
N ALA A 91 9.12 3.09 8.97
CA ALA A 91 10.38 3.83 8.89
C ALA A 91 10.38 4.86 7.76
N LYS A 92 9.70 4.58 6.64
CA LYS A 92 9.65 5.47 5.47
C LYS A 92 8.57 6.55 5.55
N PHE A 93 7.41 6.24 6.13
CA PHE A 93 6.22 7.12 6.07
C PHE A 93 5.75 7.60 7.45
N GLY A 94 6.35 7.12 8.54
CA GLY A 94 6.06 7.55 9.90
C GLY A 94 4.65 7.15 10.38
N GLU A 95 4.04 8.04 11.17
CA GLU A 95 2.78 7.81 11.87
C GLU A 95 1.61 7.43 10.94
N TYR A 96 1.62 7.91 9.70
CA TYR A 96 0.55 7.68 8.72
C TYR A 96 0.92 6.62 7.66
N ALA A 97 1.87 5.73 7.97
CA ALA A 97 2.36 4.74 7.02
C ALA A 97 1.28 3.82 6.43
N GLY A 98 0.24 3.47 7.20
CA GLY A 98 -0.89 2.70 6.71
C GLY A 98 -1.71 3.45 5.65
N TRP A 99 -1.89 4.76 5.83
CA TRP A 99 -2.54 5.61 4.83
C TRP A 99 -1.69 5.76 3.56
N ALA A 100 -0.38 5.93 3.70
CA ALA A 100 0.54 5.95 2.56
C ALA A 100 0.51 4.61 1.79
N GLN A 101 0.50 3.48 2.50
CA GLN A 101 0.34 2.16 1.92
C GLN A 101 -0.99 2.05 1.15
N ASN A 102 -2.10 2.57 1.68
CA ASN A 102 -3.39 2.54 1.00
C ASN A 102 -3.36 3.32 -0.33
N VAL A 103 -2.71 4.49 -0.38
CA VAL A 103 -2.51 5.25 -1.62
C VAL A 103 -1.70 4.44 -2.64
N LEU A 104 -0.61 3.80 -2.22
CA LEU A 104 0.22 2.94 -3.09
C LEU A 104 -0.56 1.71 -3.60
N PHE A 105 -1.42 1.12 -2.77
CA PHE A 105 -2.30 0.02 -3.18
C PHE A 105 -3.29 0.49 -4.25
N ILE A 106 -3.94 1.63 -4.03
CA ILE A 106 -4.90 2.21 -4.97
C ILE A 106 -4.23 2.49 -6.34
N GLY A 107 -3.00 3.00 -6.35
CA GLY A 107 -2.24 3.24 -7.58
C GLY A 107 -1.91 1.98 -8.40
N GLN A 108 -1.94 0.80 -7.78
CA GLN A 108 -1.69 -0.48 -8.46
C GLN A 108 -2.94 -1.10 -9.09
N LEU A 109 -4.14 -0.61 -8.75
CA LEU A 109 -5.37 -1.15 -9.29
C LEU A 109 -5.41 -0.97 -10.83
N PRO A 110 -5.78 -2.00 -11.61
CA PRO A 110 -5.70 -1.97 -13.07
C PRO A 110 -6.37 -0.77 -13.72
N ALA A 111 -7.52 -0.34 -13.21
CA ALA A 111 -8.29 0.80 -13.72
C ALA A 111 -7.59 2.16 -13.52
N LYS A 112 -6.60 2.25 -12.62
CA LYS A 112 -5.90 3.50 -12.26
C LYS A 112 -4.51 3.65 -12.87
N LYS A 113 -3.97 2.62 -13.52
CA LYS A 113 -2.72 2.74 -14.31
C LYS A 113 -2.83 3.74 -15.47
N LEU A 114 -4.04 4.08 -15.89
CA LEU A 114 -4.31 5.05 -16.95
C LEU A 114 -3.99 6.50 -16.53
N VAL A 115 -4.15 6.88 -15.26
CA VAL A 115 -4.03 8.28 -14.81
C VAL A 115 -2.57 8.70 -14.57
N ALA A 116 -1.70 7.76 -14.15
CA ALA A 116 -0.28 8.06 -13.92
C ALA A 116 0.52 8.32 -15.21
N THR A 117 -0.02 7.92 -16.37
CA THR A 117 0.65 8.09 -17.67
C THR A 117 0.47 9.50 -18.24
N GLU A 118 -0.57 10.23 -17.81
CA GLU A 118 -0.84 11.58 -18.34
C GLU A 118 -0.01 12.69 -17.67
N VAL A 119 0.59 12.45 -16.50
CA VAL A 119 1.29 13.48 -15.70
C VAL A 119 2.79 13.62 -16.05
N THR A 120 3.36 12.76 -16.90
CA THR A 120 4.81 12.82 -17.25
C THR A 120 5.11 13.41 -18.62
N SER A 121 4.18 14.11 -19.28
CA SER A 121 4.40 14.68 -20.62
C SER A 121 4.31 16.21 -20.72
N GLU A 122 4.83 16.94 -19.73
CA GLU A 122 5.20 18.35 -19.95
C GLU A 122 6.61 18.62 -19.44
N THR A 123 7.60 18.35 -20.28
CA THR A 123 8.78 19.21 -20.43
C THR A 123 9.55 18.92 -21.73
N ALA A 124 9.61 19.96 -22.55
CA ALA A 124 10.53 20.23 -23.67
C ALA A 124 10.46 19.39 -24.97
N LYS A 125 9.80 19.95 -26.01
CA LYS A 125 10.10 19.66 -27.43
C LYS A 125 11.21 20.60 -27.95
N PRO A 126 12.26 20.11 -28.64
CA PRO A 126 13.11 20.96 -29.47
C PRO A 126 12.51 21.12 -30.88
N THR A 127 12.30 22.36 -31.29
CA THR A 127 11.73 22.77 -32.57
C THR A 127 12.74 22.54 -33.71
N LYS A 128 12.45 21.63 -34.66
CA LYS A 128 13.17 21.54 -35.95
C LYS A 128 12.27 22.05 -37.08
N ARG A 129 12.58 23.25 -37.57
CA ARG A 129 12.02 23.88 -38.77
C ARG A 129 12.55 23.15 -40.00
N LYS A 130 11.71 22.44 -40.76
CA LYS A 130 12.06 21.93 -42.11
C LYS A 130 11.48 22.87 -43.17
N ARG A 131 12.39 23.49 -43.94
CA ARG A 131 12.10 24.33 -45.10
C ARG A 131 11.77 23.41 -46.28
N ALA A 132 10.56 23.52 -46.83
CA ALA A 132 10.16 22.81 -48.04
C ALA A 132 10.68 23.56 -49.28
N THR A 133 11.40 22.86 -50.15
CA THR A 133 11.67 23.30 -51.52
C THR A 133 11.14 22.21 -52.44
N LYS A 134 10.05 22.51 -53.16
CA LYS A 134 9.55 21.67 -54.27
C LYS A 134 10.29 22.09 -55.54
N MET A 135 10.99 21.16 -56.19
CA MET A 135 11.33 21.26 -57.60
C MET A 135 10.19 20.64 -58.41
N VAL A 136 9.73 21.34 -59.45
CA VAL A 136 8.77 20.83 -60.44
C VAL A 136 9.53 20.71 -61.75
N GLU A 137 9.69 19.48 -62.24
CA GLU A 137 10.07 19.20 -63.63
C GLU A 137 8.86 19.38 -64.54
N ILE A 138 9.05 20.07 -65.66
CA ILE A 138 8.11 20.14 -66.77
C ILE A 138 8.84 19.58 -67.99
N GLN A 139 8.38 18.45 -68.52
CA GLN A 139 8.76 17.95 -69.84
C GLN A 139 7.73 18.43 -70.86
N ALA A 140 8.15 19.31 -71.75
CA ALA A 140 7.95 19.33 -73.20
C ALA A 140 8.56 20.63 -73.76
#